data_AF-A0A349N3Q7-F1
#
_entry.id   AF-A0A349N3Q7-F1
#
_cell.length_a   1.000
_cell.length_b   1.000
_cell.length_c   1.000
_cell.angle_alpha   90.00
_cell.angle_beta   90.00
_cell.angle_gamma   90.00
#
_symmetry.space_group_name_H-M   'P 1'
#
loop_
_entity.id
_entity.type
_entity.pdbx_description
1 polymer ?
#
loop_
_entity_poly.entity_id
_entity_poly.type
_entity_poly.pdbx_seq_one_letter_code
_entity_poly.pdbx_strand_id
1 'polypeptide(L)'
;DTPPSERARMAKKPPHILVTTPESFYLLLTSASGRAMLSSVRSLVVDEIHALLGDKRGSHLALSIERLQHLINAQCGERARDQGGRTLQRIGLSATQKPLDLVANYLVGNTMGSATESATESTSKSAAKLVAKAAAESAEESAAEKARWPKADCAIVDSGFRRELDIRIEVPKSPLSALMSNDVWDELYGRLVELIESHETTLVFVNTRRLSERLALALAERLGDDVVCSHHGSMSKDHRHNAE
;
A
#
# COMPACT_ATOMS: atom_id res chain seq x y z
N ASP A 1 -4.73 5.64 -16.86
CA ASP A 1 -4.04 5.39 -18.15
C ASP A 1 -4.77 4.44 -19.11
N THR A 2 -5.92 3.87 -18.75
CA THR A 2 -6.74 3.04 -19.66
C THR A 2 -7.57 3.91 -20.62
N PRO A 3 -7.40 3.77 -21.95
CA PRO A 3 -8.17 4.54 -22.94
C PRO A 3 -9.70 4.35 -22.78
N PRO A 4 -10.53 5.35 -23.16
CA PRO A 4 -11.99 5.24 -23.09
C PRO A 4 -12.56 4.04 -23.87
N SER A 5 -11.97 3.73 -25.03
CA SER A 5 -12.36 2.59 -25.88
C SER A 5 -12.16 1.26 -25.17
N GLU A 6 -11.04 1.09 -24.46
CA GLU A 6 -10.76 -0.11 -23.68
C GLU A 6 -11.68 -0.23 -22.48
N ARG A 7 -11.96 0.86 -21.78
CA ARG A 7 -12.94 0.89 -20.68
C ARG A 7 -14.34 0.47 -21.15
N ALA A 8 -14.78 0.95 -22.30
CA ALA A 8 -16.05 0.54 -22.89
C ALA A 8 -16.06 -0.94 -23.31
N ARG A 9 -14.93 -1.47 -23.80
CA ARG A 9 -14.79 -2.90 -24.11
C ARG A 9 -14.87 -3.76 -22.85
N MET A 10 -14.19 -3.36 -21.77
CA MET A 10 -14.25 -4.05 -20.47
C MET A 10 -15.68 -4.06 -19.92
N ALA A 11 -16.42 -2.96 -20.04
CA ALA A 11 -17.82 -2.89 -19.63
C ALA A 11 -18.73 -3.90 -20.36
N LYS A 12 -18.50 -4.13 -21.66
CA LYS A 12 -19.25 -5.10 -22.47
C LYS A 12 -18.83 -6.54 -22.22
N LYS A 13 -17.52 -6.76 -22.09
CA LYS A 13 -16.92 -8.07 -21.82
C LYS A 13 -15.95 -7.94 -20.65
N PRO A 14 -16.44 -8.14 -19.41
CA PRO A 14 -15.62 -8.10 -18.21
C PRO A 14 -14.41 -9.02 -18.31
N PRO A 15 -13.20 -8.55 -17.94
CA PRO A 15 -12.04 -9.43 -17.85
C PRO A 15 -12.18 -10.39 -16.66
N HIS A 16 -11.54 -11.56 -16.74
CA HIS A 16 -11.50 -12.51 -15.62
C HIS A 16 -10.66 -11.99 -14.45
N ILE A 17 -9.63 -11.18 -14.73
CA ILE A 17 -8.76 -10.53 -13.75
C ILE A 17 -8.76 -9.03 -14.05
N LEU A 18 -9.09 -8.23 -13.04
CA LEU A 18 -9.07 -6.77 -13.10
C LEU A 18 -7.99 -6.24 -12.18
N VAL A 19 -6.94 -5.65 -12.76
CA VAL A 19 -5.93 -4.89 -12.01
C VAL A 19 -6.34 -3.42 -12.02
N THR A 20 -6.43 -2.80 -10.84
CA THR A 20 -6.92 -1.42 -10.68
C THR A 20 -6.31 -0.76 -9.46
N THR A 21 -6.29 0.57 -9.43
CA THR A 21 -5.97 1.33 -8.22
C THR A 21 -7.19 1.49 -7.31
N PRO A 22 -7.01 1.80 -6.00
CA PRO A 22 -8.11 2.09 -5.08
C PRO A 22 -9.07 3.17 -5.57
N GLU A 23 -8.54 4.23 -6.19
CA GLU A 23 -9.32 5.35 -6.69
C GLU A 23 -10.20 4.92 -7.89
N SER A 24 -9.62 4.17 -8.82
CA SER A 24 -10.35 3.65 -9.99
C SER A 24 -11.39 2.61 -9.58
N PHE A 25 -11.09 1.79 -8.57
CA PHE A 25 -12.02 0.83 -7.99
C PHE A 25 -13.27 1.49 -7.41
N TYR A 26 -13.10 2.58 -6.66
CA TYR A 26 -14.22 3.37 -6.15
C TYR A 26 -15.10 3.96 -7.26
N LEU A 27 -14.49 4.44 -8.35
CA LEU A 27 -15.23 4.95 -9.50
C LEU A 27 -16.08 3.85 -10.15
N LEU A 28 -15.54 2.63 -10.29
CA LEU A 28 -16.28 1.48 -10.81
C LEU A 28 -17.49 1.15 -9.93
N LEU A 29 -17.32 1.12 -8.60
CA LEU A 29 -18.40 0.86 -7.63
C LEU A 29 -19.49 1.94 -7.59
N THR A 30 -19.22 3.11 -8.15
CA THR A 30 -20.16 4.23 -8.19
C THR A 30 -20.88 4.36 -9.54
N SER A 31 -20.47 3.56 -10.54
CA SER A 31 -21.10 3.51 -11.87
C SER A 31 -21.99 2.28 -12.03
N ALA A 32 -23.09 2.39 -12.79
CA ALA A 32 -23.99 1.25 -13.02
C ALA A 32 -23.28 0.09 -13.76
N SER A 33 -22.52 0.41 -14.80
CA SER A 33 -21.75 -0.57 -15.58
C SER A 33 -20.62 -1.20 -14.77
N GLY A 34 -19.88 -0.42 -13.98
CA GLY A 34 -18.83 -0.95 -13.12
C GLY A 34 -19.38 -1.86 -12.02
N ARG A 35 -20.52 -1.52 -11.40
CA ARG A 35 -21.21 -2.43 -10.46
C ARG A 35 -21.65 -3.73 -11.14
N ALA A 36 -22.20 -3.67 -12.34
CA ALA A 36 -22.58 -4.88 -13.08
C ALA A 36 -21.37 -5.77 -13.42
N MET A 37 -20.22 -5.17 -13.69
CA MET A 37 -18.96 -5.89 -13.89
C MET A 37 -18.47 -6.56 -12.59
N LEU A 38 -18.45 -5.80 -11.49
CA LEU A 38 -17.86 -6.22 -10.22
C LEU A 38 -18.73 -7.21 -9.43
N SER A 39 -20.00 -7.36 -9.78
CA SER A 39 -20.91 -8.16 -8.98
C SER A 39 -20.69 -9.67 -9.04
N SER A 40 -19.90 -10.13 -10.01
CA SER A 40 -19.49 -11.54 -10.15
C SER A 40 -18.15 -11.87 -9.50
N VAL A 41 -17.47 -10.86 -8.91
CA VAL A 41 -16.15 -11.01 -8.30
C VAL A 41 -16.22 -11.97 -7.11
N ARG A 42 -15.23 -12.86 -7.02
CA ARG A 42 -15.12 -13.86 -5.95
C ARG A 42 -13.96 -13.61 -5.00
N SER A 43 -12.90 -13.01 -5.53
CA SER A 43 -11.66 -12.75 -4.80
C SER A 43 -11.18 -11.33 -5.06
N LEU A 44 -10.70 -10.68 -4.02
CA LEU A 44 -10.05 -9.38 -4.04
C LEU A 44 -8.64 -9.53 -3.50
N VAL A 45 -7.65 -9.11 -4.28
CA VAL A 45 -6.25 -9.03 -3.86
C VAL A 45 -5.92 -7.57 -3.61
N VAL A 46 -5.43 -7.27 -2.40
CA VAL A 46 -4.92 -5.95 -2.00
C VAL A 46 -3.42 -6.08 -1.86
N ASP A 47 -2.71 -5.62 -2.88
CA ASP A 47 -1.25 -5.59 -2.88
C ASP A 47 -0.72 -4.39 -2.09
N GLU A 48 0.46 -4.55 -1.52
CA GLU A 48 1.14 -3.60 -0.63
C GLU A 48 0.22 -2.92 0.40
N ILE A 49 -0.52 -3.76 1.12
CA ILE A 49 -1.56 -3.28 2.04
C ILE A 49 -1.03 -2.33 3.14
N HIS A 50 0.29 -2.35 3.48
CA HIS A 50 0.88 -1.38 4.44
C HIS A 50 0.78 0.05 3.93
N ALA A 51 0.94 0.26 2.63
CA ALA A 51 1.00 1.59 2.05
C ALA A 51 -0.33 2.35 2.18
N LEU A 52 -1.40 1.64 2.54
CA LEU A 52 -2.74 2.17 2.73
C LEU A 52 -3.07 2.37 4.22
N LEU A 53 -2.28 1.83 5.15
CA LEU A 53 -2.60 1.94 6.57
C LEU A 53 -2.27 3.33 7.12
N GLY A 54 -3.19 3.88 7.90
CA GLY A 54 -2.98 5.13 8.63
C GLY A 54 -3.30 6.41 7.84
N ASP A 55 -3.77 6.30 6.60
CA ASP A 55 -4.16 7.46 5.80
C ASP A 55 -5.64 7.44 5.35
N LYS A 56 -6.06 8.52 4.70
CA LYS A 56 -7.42 8.65 4.16
C LYS A 56 -7.68 7.72 2.98
N ARG A 57 -6.64 7.31 2.23
CA ARG A 57 -6.78 6.41 1.09
C ARG A 57 -7.14 5.01 1.56
N GLY A 58 -6.50 4.51 2.61
CA GLY A 58 -6.87 3.23 3.23
C GLY A 58 -8.26 3.25 3.82
N SER A 59 -8.63 4.33 4.51
CA SER A 59 -9.99 4.49 5.04
C SER A 59 -11.05 4.41 3.92
N HIS A 60 -10.76 5.05 2.78
CA HIS A 60 -11.62 5.02 1.61
C HIS A 60 -11.67 3.66 0.91
N LEU A 61 -10.53 2.96 0.80
CA LEU A 61 -10.50 1.60 0.27
C LEU A 61 -11.32 0.65 1.15
N ALA A 62 -11.18 0.72 2.48
CA ALA A 62 -11.94 -0.13 3.40
C ALA A 62 -13.46 -0.03 3.17
N LEU A 63 -13.97 1.20 3.05
CA LEU A 63 -15.38 1.43 2.71
C LEU A 63 -15.75 0.90 1.31
N SER A 64 -14.84 1.00 0.35
CA SER A 64 -15.04 0.47 -1.00
C SER A 64 -15.11 -1.05 -1.02
N ILE A 65 -14.30 -1.73 -0.20
CA ILE A 65 -14.33 -3.19 -0.02
C ILE A 65 -15.68 -3.63 0.57
N GLU A 66 -16.17 -2.94 1.60
CA GLU A 66 -17.48 -3.25 2.19
C GLU A 66 -18.63 -3.01 1.21
N ARG A 67 -18.55 -1.96 0.37
CA ARG A 67 -19.52 -1.73 -0.71
C ARG A 67 -19.51 -2.85 -1.74
N LEU A 68 -18.35 -3.40 -2.08
CA LEU A 68 -18.23 -4.56 -2.98
C LEU A 68 -18.84 -5.81 -2.33
N GLN A 69 -18.52 -6.09 -1.07
CA GLN A 69 -19.11 -7.20 -0.31
C GLN A 69 -20.65 -7.10 -0.29
N HIS A 70 -21.19 -5.91 0.00
CA HIS A 70 -22.63 -5.66 -0.01
C HIS A 70 -23.25 -5.91 -1.40
N LEU A 71 -22.59 -5.44 -2.47
CA LEU A 71 -23.04 -5.66 -3.85
C LEU A 71 -23.10 -7.15 -4.22
N ILE A 72 -22.10 -7.93 -3.82
CA ILE A 72 -22.04 -9.39 -4.05
C ILE A 72 -23.16 -10.08 -3.26
N ASN A 73 -23.35 -9.72 -1.99
CA ASN A 73 -24.40 -10.27 -1.14
C ASN A 73 -25.80 -9.98 -1.70
N ALA A 74 -26.06 -8.75 -2.14
CA ALA A 74 -27.35 -8.34 -2.69
C ALA A 74 -27.74 -9.11 -3.96
N GLN A 75 -26.76 -9.51 -4.78
CA GLN A 75 -27.02 -10.28 -6.00
C GLN A 75 -27.14 -11.80 -5.78
N CYS A 76 -26.76 -12.30 -4.61
CA CYS A 76 -26.86 -13.73 -4.28
C CYS A 76 -28.27 -14.18 -3.82
N GLY A 77 -29.33 -13.37 -4.02
CA GLY A 77 -30.71 -13.66 -3.61
C GLY A 77 -31.44 -14.73 -4.45
N GLU A 78 -32.27 -15.55 -3.76
CA GLU A 78 -33.11 -16.71 -4.14
C GLU A 78 -32.41 -18.03 -4.55
N ARG A 79 -31.36 -18.05 -5.39
CA ARG A 79 -30.78 -19.34 -5.87
C ARG A 79 -29.70 -19.96 -4.98
N ALA A 80 -29.26 -19.28 -3.93
CA ALA A 80 -28.11 -19.68 -3.10
C ALA A 80 -28.44 -19.87 -1.61
N ARG A 81 -29.72 -20.04 -1.24
CA ARG A 81 -30.09 -20.30 0.18
C ARG A 81 -29.67 -21.69 0.67
N ASP A 82 -29.30 -22.60 -0.24
CA ASP A 82 -28.88 -23.98 0.10
C ASP A 82 -27.35 -24.16 0.15
N GLN A 83 -26.55 -23.14 -0.21
CA GLN A 83 -25.08 -23.17 -0.12
C GLN A 83 -24.62 -21.84 0.47
N GLY A 84 -24.26 -21.85 1.76
CA GLY A 84 -23.87 -20.70 2.59
C GLY A 84 -23.35 -19.52 1.78
N GLY A 85 -24.06 -18.38 1.88
CA GLY A 85 -23.91 -17.21 1.01
C GLY A 85 -22.46 -16.90 0.62
N ARG A 86 -22.22 -16.65 -0.67
CA ARG A 86 -20.88 -16.39 -1.19
C ARG A 86 -20.28 -15.13 -0.55
N THR A 87 -19.32 -15.32 0.34
CA THR A 87 -18.49 -14.24 0.89
C THR A 87 -17.34 -13.89 -0.06
N LEU A 88 -16.93 -12.63 -0.13
CA LEU A 88 -15.79 -12.19 -0.95
C LEU A 88 -14.50 -12.66 -0.27
N GLN A 89 -13.69 -13.45 -0.95
CA GLN A 89 -12.37 -13.81 -0.45
C GLN A 89 -11.44 -12.60 -0.54
N ARG A 90 -10.86 -12.18 0.58
CA ARG A 90 -9.92 -11.05 0.63
C ARG A 90 -8.51 -11.59 0.86
N ILE A 91 -7.55 -11.17 0.03
CA ILE A 91 -6.15 -11.58 0.10
C ILE A 91 -5.30 -10.31 0.20
N GLY A 92 -4.57 -10.14 1.29
CA GLY A 92 -3.64 -9.03 1.47
C GLY A 92 -2.20 -9.49 1.23
N LEU A 93 -1.43 -8.72 0.48
CA LEU A 93 -0.02 -8.98 0.23
C LEU A 93 0.82 -7.83 0.79
N SER A 94 1.97 -8.17 1.37
CA SER A 94 2.97 -7.17 1.76
C SER A 94 4.31 -7.78 2.18
N ALA A 95 5.41 -7.07 1.89
CA ALA A 95 6.75 -7.44 2.32
C ALA A 95 7.11 -7.01 3.76
N THR A 96 6.59 -5.89 4.27
CA THR A 96 7.02 -5.30 5.56
C THR A 96 5.82 -4.88 6.40
N GLN A 97 5.54 -5.58 7.51
CA GLN A 97 4.35 -5.30 8.32
C GLN A 97 4.56 -5.47 9.82
N LYS A 98 4.27 -4.42 10.59
CA LYS A 98 4.05 -4.46 12.04
C LYS A 98 3.08 -3.35 12.45
N PRO A 99 2.08 -3.62 13.32
CA PRO A 99 1.67 -4.92 13.85
C PRO A 99 0.76 -5.69 12.86
N LEU A 100 0.96 -7.00 12.70
CA LEU A 100 0.21 -7.84 11.75
C LEU A 100 -1.30 -7.88 12.05
N ASP A 101 -1.68 -7.85 13.33
CA ASP A 101 -3.09 -7.88 13.73
C ASP A 101 -3.86 -6.66 13.19
N LEU A 102 -3.23 -5.47 13.16
CA LEU A 102 -3.86 -4.28 12.58
C LEU A 102 -4.15 -4.46 11.08
N VAL A 103 -3.15 -4.96 10.35
CA VAL A 103 -3.25 -5.20 8.90
C VAL A 103 -4.33 -6.23 8.60
N ALA A 104 -4.34 -7.31 9.38
CA ALA A 104 -5.31 -8.39 9.28
C ALA A 104 -6.73 -7.89 9.50
N ASN A 105 -6.97 -7.13 10.57
CA ASN A 105 -8.28 -6.55 10.87
C ASN A 105 -8.71 -5.50 9.84
N TYR A 106 -7.77 -4.72 9.29
CA TYR A 106 -8.06 -3.82 8.18
C TYR A 106 -8.53 -4.59 6.94
N LEU A 107 -7.88 -5.72 6.60
CA LEU A 107 -8.26 -6.55 5.45
C LEU A 107 -9.64 -7.20 5.63
N VAL A 108 -9.88 -7.86 6.76
CA VAL A 108 -11.14 -8.60 6.99
C VAL A 108 -12.32 -7.69 7.30
N GLY A 109 -12.07 -6.47 7.77
CA GLY A 109 -13.12 -5.58 8.25
C GLY A 109 -13.76 -6.09 9.54
N ASN A 110 -14.91 -5.52 9.91
CA ASN A 110 -15.62 -5.94 11.11
C ASN A 110 -16.73 -6.94 10.75
N THR A 111 -16.51 -8.22 11.03
CA THR A 111 -17.55 -9.27 10.92
C THR A 111 -18.46 -9.36 12.15
N MET A 112 -18.19 -8.57 13.20
CA MET A 112 -18.97 -8.54 14.45
C MET A 112 -20.29 -7.75 14.28
N GLY A 113 -21.18 -8.28 13.43
CA GLY A 113 -22.54 -7.77 13.22
C GLY A 113 -23.64 -8.80 13.45
N SER A 114 -23.33 -9.98 14.03
CA SER A 114 -24.33 -11.06 14.23
C SER A 114 -24.33 -11.69 15.63
N ALA A 115 -23.48 -11.29 16.57
CA ALA A 115 -23.32 -12.00 17.84
C ALA A 115 -23.37 -11.14 19.12
N THR A 116 -23.82 -9.89 19.05
CA THR A 116 -23.86 -9.01 20.23
C THR A 116 -25.17 -8.24 20.38
N GLU A 117 -26.31 -8.93 20.25
CA GLU A 117 -27.60 -8.48 20.79
C GLU A 117 -28.16 -9.56 21.73
N SER A 118 -27.41 -9.86 22.80
CA SER A 118 -27.98 -10.50 24.01
C SER A 118 -27.06 -10.29 25.23
N ALA A 119 -26.79 -9.03 25.56
CA ALA A 119 -26.32 -8.67 26.89
C ALA A 119 -26.95 -7.33 27.28
N THR A 120 -28.17 -7.47 27.76
CA THR A 120 -28.97 -6.57 28.59
C THR A 120 -28.25 -5.40 29.25
N GLU A 121 -28.85 -4.22 29.04
CA GLU A 121 -28.87 -3.03 29.89
C GLU A 121 -28.47 -3.25 31.36
N SER A 122 -27.54 -2.43 31.86
CA SER A 122 -27.82 -1.61 33.06
C SER A 122 -26.70 -0.61 33.37
N THR A 123 -27.14 0.63 33.57
CA THR A 123 -26.61 1.66 34.47
C THR A 123 -25.30 2.39 34.11
N SER A 124 -25.54 3.56 33.54
CA SER A 124 -24.93 4.88 33.79
C SER A 124 -24.04 5.06 35.03
N LYS A 125 -23.13 6.05 34.87
CA LYS A 125 -22.29 6.77 35.85
C LYS A 125 -20.85 6.26 35.99
N SER A 126 -19.92 6.90 35.28
CA SER A 126 -19.08 7.93 35.91
C SER A 126 -18.02 8.41 34.93
N ALA A 127 -18.33 9.49 34.23
CA ALA A 127 -17.34 10.39 33.67
C ALA A 127 -16.70 11.18 34.82
N ALA A 128 -15.78 10.57 35.59
CA ALA A 128 -14.98 11.25 36.60
C ALA A 128 -13.86 10.36 37.14
N LYS A 129 -12.83 10.07 36.33
CA LYS A 129 -11.48 9.80 36.85
C LYS A 129 -10.40 10.03 35.79
N LEU A 130 -10.47 11.21 35.17
CA LEU A 130 -9.29 11.87 34.59
C LEU A 130 -8.65 12.69 35.71
N VAL A 131 -7.32 12.79 35.70
CA VAL A 131 -6.44 13.41 36.71
C VAL A 131 -5.98 12.46 37.82
N ALA A 132 -4.91 11.71 37.51
CA ALA A 132 -3.74 11.44 38.35
C ALA A 132 -3.14 10.09 37.94
N LYS A 133 -2.10 10.13 37.10
CA LYS A 133 -0.76 9.59 37.39
C LYS A 133 0.05 9.52 36.08
N ALA A 134 0.59 10.68 35.71
CA ALA A 134 1.82 10.73 34.93
C ALA A 134 3.00 10.51 35.90
N ALA A 135 4.11 9.99 35.37
CA ALA A 135 5.36 9.62 36.05
C ALA A 135 5.40 8.20 36.64
N ALA A 136 5.78 7.24 35.78
CA ALA A 136 6.78 6.23 36.09
C ALA A 136 7.32 5.68 34.75
N GLU A 137 8.59 5.94 34.49
CA GLU A 137 9.34 5.61 33.30
C GLU A 137 9.69 4.11 33.21
N SER A 138 9.73 3.62 31.97
CA SER A 138 10.69 2.65 31.43
C SER A 138 11.05 1.41 32.27
N ALA A 139 10.38 0.28 32.02
CA ALA A 139 10.95 -1.07 32.17
C ALA A 139 10.12 -2.24 31.59
N GLU A 140 8.96 -2.05 30.93
CA GLU A 140 8.06 -3.20 30.60
C GLU A 140 7.46 -3.16 29.18
N GLU A 141 8.24 -2.78 28.17
CA GLU A 141 7.76 -2.66 26.78
C GLU A 141 7.64 -3.99 26.01
N SER A 142 7.94 -5.14 26.63
CA SER A 142 8.04 -6.44 25.94
C SER A 142 6.79 -7.34 26.07
N ALA A 143 5.90 -7.07 27.04
CA ALA A 143 4.77 -7.97 27.33
C ALA A 143 3.37 -7.37 27.12
N ALA A 144 3.25 -6.04 27.04
CA ALA A 144 1.98 -5.32 26.96
C ALA A 144 1.47 -5.05 25.53
N GLU A 145 2.28 -5.33 24.50
CA GLU A 145 1.87 -5.25 23.08
C GLU A 145 0.99 -6.43 22.62
N LYS A 146 0.63 -7.35 23.53
CA LYS A 146 -0.36 -8.38 23.25
C LYS A 146 -1.76 -7.76 23.13
N ALA A 147 -2.06 -7.44 21.87
CA ALA A 147 -3.36 -7.29 21.23
C ALA A 147 -4.16 -6.02 21.55
N ARG A 148 -3.66 -4.85 21.11
CA ARG A 148 -4.53 -3.68 20.83
C ARG A 148 -5.68 -4.02 19.88
N TRP A 149 -5.47 -5.02 19.01
CA TRP A 149 -6.46 -5.50 18.05
C TRP A 149 -6.83 -6.96 18.32
N PRO A 150 -8.12 -7.34 18.23
CA PRO A 150 -8.54 -8.73 18.34
C PRO A 150 -7.93 -9.59 17.23
N LYS A 151 -7.84 -10.89 17.47
CA LYS A 151 -7.41 -11.84 16.43
C LYS A 151 -8.42 -11.83 15.28
N ALA A 152 -7.96 -11.46 14.08
CA ALA A 152 -8.77 -11.46 12.88
C ALA A 152 -9.04 -12.89 12.39
N ASP A 153 -10.19 -13.09 11.74
CA ASP A 153 -10.51 -14.33 11.03
C ASP A 153 -9.82 -14.37 9.67
N CYS A 154 -8.50 -14.50 9.67
CA CYS A 154 -7.71 -14.71 8.48
C CYS A 154 -6.49 -15.60 8.76
N ALA A 155 -6.08 -16.36 7.75
CA ALA A 155 -4.81 -17.07 7.78
C ALA A 155 -3.67 -16.10 7.46
N ILE A 156 -2.67 -16.03 8.34
CA ILE A 156 -1.41 -15.32 8.08
C ILE A 156 -0.42 -16.34 7.53
N VAL A 157 0.08 -16.08 6.32
CA VAL A 157 1.12 -16.89 5.67
C VAL A 157 2.40 -16.07 5.63
N ASP A 158 3.40 -16.47 6.40
CA ASP A 158 4.74 -15.89 6.39
C ASP A 158 5.69 -16.85 5.67
N SER A 159 6.21 -16.43 4.52
CA SER A 159 7.18 -17.21 3.73
C SER A 159 8.63 -17.03 4.19
N GLY A 160 8.88 -16.23 5.23
CA GLY A 160 10.17 -16.11 5.91
C GLY A 160 11.26 -15.43 5.08
N PHE A 161 10.90 -14.54 4.16
CA PHE A 161 11.87 -13.92 3.26
C PHE A 161 12.77 -12.91 3.99
N ARG A 162 13.98 -13.34 4.35
CA ARG A 162 15.07 -12.46 4.79
C ARG A 162 16.19 -12.52 3.77
N ARG A 163 16.39 -11.43 3.02
CA ARG A 163 17.62 -11.21 2.26
C ARG A 163 18.68 -10.67 3.20
N GLU A 164 19.90 -11.18 3.08
CA GLU A 164 21.07 -10.54 3.65
C GLU A 164 21.33 -9.24 2.87
N LEU A 165 21.41 -8.12 3.58
CA LEU A 165 21.60 -6.80 2.97
C LEU A 165 23.06 -6.38 3.14
N ASP A 166 23.78 -6.17 2.03
CA ASP A 166 25.08 -5.49 2.04
C ASP A 166 24.82 -3.97 2.07
N ILE A 167 24.69 -3.43 3.28
CA ILE A 167 24.42 -2.00 3.51
C ILE A 167 25.72 -1.29 3.82
N ARG A 168 25.98 -0.20 3.09
CA ARG A 168 27.13 0.67 3.31
C ARG A 168 26.69 2.13 3.37
N ILE A 169 27.34 2.88 4.24
CA ILE A 169 27.18 4.33 4.32
C ILE A 169 28.49 4.93 3.81
N GLU A 170 28.42 5.67 2.72
CA GLU A 170 29.57 6.36 2.14
C GLU A 170 29.40 7.87 2.31
N VAL A 171 30.49 8.55 2.69
CA VAL A 171 30.51 9.98 2.95
C VAL A 171 31.62 10.61 2.09
N PRO A 172 31.34 11.72 1.38
CA PRO A 172 32.36 12.48 0.66
C PRO A 172 33.51 12.91 1.58
N LYS A 173 34.70 13.08 1.00
CA LYS A 173 35.89 13.58 1.71
C LYS A 173 35.75 15.07 2.04
N SER A 174 35.09 15.81 1.14
CA SER A 174 34.80 17.22 1.37
C SER A 174 33.88 17.44 2.59
N PRO A 175 34.10 18.50 3.39
CA PRO A 175 33.33 18.76 4.59
C PRO A 175 31.83 18.93 4.31
N LEU A 176 31.00 18.19 5.05
CA LEU A 176 29.55 18.37 4.99
C LEU A 176 29.16 19.70 5.64
N SER A 177 28.37 20.49 4.92
CA SER A 177 27.80 21.74 5.42
C SER A 177 26.29 21.76 5.18
N ALA A 178 25.59 22.76 5.71
CA ALA A 178 24.16 22.93 5.47
C ALA A 178 23.80 23.07 3.98
N LEU A 179 24.76 23.52 3.16
CA LEU A 179 24.66 23.55 1.71
C LEU A 179 25.77 22.68 1.10
N MET A 180 25.38 21.87 0.13
CA MET A 180 26.33 21.06 -0.62
C MET A 180 27.14 21.96 -1.55
N SER A 181 28.47 21.98 -1.40
CA SER A 181 29.36 22.64 -2.36
C SER A 181 29.42 21.86 -3.67
N ASN A 182 29.92 22.50 -4.72
CA ASN A 182 30.14 21.83 -6.01
C ASN A 182 31.11 20.66 -5.87
N ASP A 183 32.17 20.81 -5.06
CA ASP A 183 33.16 19.75 -4.81
C ASP A 183 32.50 18.49 -4.24
N VAL A 184 31.56 18.64 -3.29
CA VAL A 184 30.83 17.50 -2.72
C VAL A 184 29.94 16.84 -3.79
N TRP A 185 29.30 17.62 -4.66
CA TRP A 185 28.51 17.07 -5.76
C TRP A 185 29.36 16.29 -6.76
N ASP A 186 30.53 16.84 -7.13
CA ASP A 186 31.43 16.18 -8.07
C ASP A 186 31.99 14.87 -7.50
N GLU A 187 32.32 14.83 -6.20
CA GLU A 187 32.68 13.59 -5.51
C GLU A 187 31.55 12.55 -5.54
N LEU A 188 30.30 12.98 -5.27
CA LEU A 188 29.14 12.09 -5.32
C LEU A 188 28.86 11.57 -6.73
N TYR A 189 28.95 12.42 -7.76
CA TYR A 189 28.75 11.99 -9.14
C TYR A 189 29.84 11.01 -9.57
N GLY A 190 31.11 11.28 -9.23
CA GLY A 190 32.21 10.36 -9.49
C GLY A 190 31.97 9.00 -8.84
N ARG A 191 31.55 8.99 -7.57
CA ARG A 191 31.26 7.74 -6.87
C ARG A 191 30.06 6.99 -7.45
N LEU A 192 29.01 7.69 -7.85
CA LEU A 192 27.87 7.08 -8.52
C LEU A 192 28.25 6.47 -9.87
N VAL A 193 29.11 7.12 -10.66
CA VAL A 193 29.65 6.57 -11.91
C VAL A 193 30.39 5.27 -11.65
N GLU A 194 31.30 5.22 -10.67
CA GLU A 194 32.01 3.99 -10.30
C GLU A 194 31.05 2.85 -9.90
N LEU A 195 30.00 3.19 -9.13
CA LEU A 195 28.98 2.21 -8.72
C LEU A 195 28.14 1.73 -9.91
N ILE A 196 27.79 2.62 -10.83
CA ILE A 196 27.02 2.26 -12.04
C ILE A 196 27.86 1.38 -12.96
N GLU A 197 29.14 1.70 -13.20
CA GLU A 197 30.02 0.92 -14.07
C GLU A 197 30.38 -0.45 -13.49
N SER A 198 30.31 -0.61 -12.15
CA SER A 198 30.63 -1.87 -11.47
C SER A 198 29.43 -2.80 -11.26
N HIS A 199 28.22 -2.39 -11.65
CA HIS A 199 26.99 -3.16 -11.47
C HIS A 199 26.18 -3.23 -12.77
N GLU A 200 25.43 -4.32 -12.99
CA GLU A 200 24.59 -4.46 -14.20
C GLU A 200 23.42 -3.49 -14.23
N THR A 201 22.84 -3.18 -13.07
CA THR A 201 21.69 -2.28 -12.95
C THR A 201 21.75 -1.57 -11.60
N THR A 202 21.62 -0.24 -11.62
CA THR A 202 21.69 0.60 -10.43
C THR A 202 20.42 1.45 -10.32
N LEU A 203 19.69 1.31 -9.21
CA LEU A 203 18.53 2.13 -8.91
C LEU A 203 18.90 3.20 -7.88
N VAL A 204 18.82 4.47 -8.26
CA VAL A 204 19.15 5.60 -7.37
C VAL A 204 17.88 6.28 -6.89
N PHE A 205 17.58 6.12 -5.59
CA PHE A 205 16.47 6.83 -4.97
C PHE A 205 16.86 8.24 -4.55
N VAL A 206 15.99 9.19 -4.86
CA VAL A 206 16.14 10.60 -4.50
C VAL A 206 14.85 11.15 -3.91
N ASN A 207 14.96 12.14 -3.03
CA ASN A 207 13.80 12.64 -2.27
C ASN A 207 12.88 13.56 -3.08
N THR A 208 13.36 14.15 -4.18
CA THR A 208 12.60 15.15 -4.92
C THR A 208 12.69 14.94 -6.43
N ARG A 209 11.63 15.31 -7.15
CA ARG A 209 11.57 15.25 -8.61
C ARG A 209 12.69 16.06 -9.26
N ARG A 210 12.91 17.28 -8.75
CA ARG A 210 13.99 18.16 -9.21
C ARG A 210 15.37 17.53 -9.03
N LEU A 211 15.59 16.81 -7.93
CA LEU A 211 16.85 16.09 -7.72
C LEU A 211 16.99 14.90 -8.69
N SER A 212 15.90 14.19 -8.99
CA SER A 212 15.90 13.10 -9.98
C SER A 212 16.31 13.60 -11.37
N GLU A 213 15.67 14.64 -11.87
CA GLU A 213 15.99 15.23 -13.17
C GLU A 213 17.43 15.78 -13.21
N ARG A 214 17.85 16.50 -12.17
CA ARG A 214 19.20 17.06 -12.08
C ARG A 214 20.28 15.98 -12.03
N LEU A 215 20.04 14.92 -11.26
CA LEU A 215 20.97 13.80 -11.13
C LEU A 215 21.06 13.01 -12.44
N ALA A 216 19.91 12.74 -13.08
CA ALA A 216 19.87 12.06 -14.36
C ALA A 216 20.65 12.83 -15.43
N LEU A 217 20.45 14.15 -15.54
CA LEU A 217 21.21 14.99 -16.48
C LEU A 217 22.71 14.96 -16.19
N ALA A 218 23.12 15.16 -14.92
CA ALA A 218 24.53 15.18 -14.54
C ALA A 218 25.24 13.83 -14.79
N LEU A 219 24.53 12.71 -14.62
CA LEU A 219 25.05 11.38 -14.90
C LEU A 219 25.05 11.08 -16.41
N ALA A 220 24.02 11.49 -17.15
CA ALA A 220 23.97 11.35 -18.61
C ALA A 220 25.12 12.11 -19.30
N GLU A 221 25.46 13.31 -18.85
CA GLU A 221 26.63 14.07 -19.35
C GLU A 221 27.97 13.31 -19.16
N ARG A 222 28.04 12.38 -18.18
CA ARG A 222 29.25 11.62 -17.84
C ARG A 222 29.26 10.22 -18.45
N LEU A 223 28.12 9.57 -18.54
CA LEU A 223 27.95 8.16 -18.97
C LEU A 223 27.41 8.01 -20.40
N GLY A 224 26.82 9.07 -20.96
CA GLY A 224 26.06 9.05 -22.22
C GLY A 224 24.56 9.07 -22.00
N ASP A 225 23.83 9.65 -22.97
CA ASP A 225 22.40 9.95 -22.87
C ASP A 225 21.49 8.70 -22.80
N ASP A 226 21.96 7.54 -23.29
CA ASP A 226 21.17 6.31 -23.38
C ASP A 226 21.31 5.38 -22.15
N VAL A 227 22.12 5.76 -21.16
CA VAL A 227 22.47 4.90 -20.01
C VAL A 227 21.64 5.25 -18.76
N VAL A 228 21.12 6.47 -18.68
CA VAL A 228 20.48 6.99 -17.47
C VAL A 228 19.07 7.47 -17.77
N CYS A 229 18.09 6.97 -17.00
CA CYS A 229 16.70 7.41 -17.09
C CYS A 229 16.21 7.94 -15.74
N SER A 230 15.46 9.04 -15.75
CA SER A 230 14.73 9.53 -14.58
C SER A 230 13.34 8.87 -14.50
N HIS A 231 12.86 8.61 -13.28
CA HIS A 231 11.51 8.07 -13.06
C HIS A 231 10.82 8.81 -11.91
N HIS A 232 9.69 9.48 -12.21
CA HIS A 232 8.81 10.06 -11.19
C HIS A 232 7.38 10.24 -11.71
N GLY A 233 6.42 10.33 -10.79
CA GLY A 233 4.98 10.38 -11.10
C GLY A 233 4.47 11.58 -11.91
N SER A 234 5.33 12.54 -12.27
CA SER A 234 4.96 13.63 -13.21
C SER A 234 5.49 13.45 -14.62
N MET A 235 6.20 12.35 -14.90
CA MET A 235 6.63 12.00 -16.25
C MET A 235 5.47 11.48 -17.09
N SER A 236 5.57 11.64 -18.41
CA SER A 236 4.59 11.07 -19.34
C SER A 236 4.56 9.55 -19.22
N LYS A 237 3.43 8.94 -19.59
CA LYS A 237 3.27 7.49 -19.58
C LYS A 237 4.36 6.78 -20.39
N ASP A 238 4.68 7.33 -21.56
CA ASP A 238 5.65 6.72 -22.48
C ASP A 238 7.08 6.75 -21.91
N HIS A 239 7.47 7.85 -21.24
CA HIS A 239 8.76 7.89 -20.55
C HIS A 239 8.84 6.94 -19.35
N ARG A 240 7.74 6.80 -18.58
CA ARG A 240 7.71 5.82 -17.47
C ARG A 240 7.85 4.39 -17.98
N HIS A 241 7.20 4.07 -19.10
CA HIS A 241 7.25 2.73 -19.69
C HIS A 241 8.60 2.41 -20.34
N ASN A 242 9.32 3.39 -20.88
CA ASN A 242 10.69 3.17 -21.37
C ASN A 242 11.71 2.97 -20.23
N ALA A 243 11.37 3.40 -19.01
CA ALA A 243 12.22 3.28 -17.82
C ALA A 243 11.95 2.00 -17.00
N GLU A 244 10.82 1.33 -17.25
CA GLU A 244 10.37 0.08 -16.61
C GLU A 244 10.80 -1.15 -17.42
#